data_AF-A0A1Q3MM49-F1
#
_entry.id   AF-A0A1Q3MM49-F1
#
_cell.length_a   1.000
_cell.length_b   1.000
_cell.length_c   1.000
_cell.angle_alpha   90.00
_cell.angle_beta   90.00
_cell.angle_gamma   90.00
#
_symmetry.space_group_name_H-M   'P 1'
#
loop_
_entity.id
_entity.type
_entity.pdbx_description
1 polymer ?
#
loop_
_entity_poly.entity_id
_entity_poly.type
_entity_poly.pdbx_seq_one_letter_code
_entity_poly.pdbx_strand_id
1 'polypeptide(L)'
;MISGAALASAQVADFKQGEVLVKFRSQSRAGLIENLAIRAKKVGTISRLDVQQLKLPSGMSTMDAVNYYRGLSSVEYAEPNYIKHLTYIPNDPRYTGNQQWGQKKIDCEGAWGITKGKGTVIVAVIDTGIDLNHEDLKNKLVPGYDFSDNDSDPTFDGDHGVHCAGIVGADTDNGKGVAGTGFNCKIMPLKIFPNATASASANAMIYAADHGAKVISMSYISYGESITEKNAVNYAWNKGLVLLAGAGNDNTDTLGYPNAYPNVISVGSTNTSDQKSGFSNWGADHVDVAAPGEDIMSTLPGGYGNATGTSMACPMAAGVVGLLWSVAAPGTTNTEIREALESTCDPVVGANNFVAFGRVNAFKAVKKLDASAVVIPSPPTSIDPWMGNDPSGGVNDVQVSDGNTYLIRSQSDALGQVAGIEVNLAYGGTVTSGLRSAELIVEANAVSGASNQVFFWNYNTNRYQLMKSLALRPTGANRQVAKLTTNLTPFVSGGALKVAFRAILPKRSLRGLAPSAFDFTINYIQLETRENSN
;
A
#
# COMPACT_ATOMS: atom_id res chain seq x y z
N MET A 1 -21.45 18.48 40.33
CA MET A 1 -22.08 18.66 39.01
C MET A 1 -21.14 19.45 38.11
N ILE A 2 -20.29 18.76 37.36
CA ILE A 2 -19.63 19.28 36.16
C ILE A 2 -19.57 18.10 35.19
N SER A 3 -20.35 18.18 34.12
CA SER A 3 -20.47 17.17 33.07
C SER A 3 -19.28 17.25 32.11
N GLY A 4 -18.39 16.27 32.15
CA GLY A 4 -17.42 16.02 31.09
C GLY A 4 -18.11 15.27 29.95
N ALA A 5 -18.41 15.97 28.86
CA ALA A 5 -18.86 15.33 27.64
C ALA A 5 -17.69 14.54 27.03
N ALA A 6 -17.92 13.25 26.82
CA ALA A 6 -17.02 12.33 26.15
C ALA A 6 -16.73 12.83 24.73
N LEU A 7 -15.44 13.03 24.42
CA LEU A 7 -14.96 13.19 23.05
C LEU A 7 -15.15 11.85 22.34
N ALA A 8 -16.21 11.74 21.53
CA ALA A 8 -16.32 10.70 20.53
C ALA A 8 -15.15 10.87 19.55
N SER A 9 -14.32 9.83 19.38
CA SER A 9 -13.23 9.83 18.41
C SER A 9 -13.82 9.96 17.00
N ALA A 10 -13.73 11.16 16.42
CA ALA A 10 -14.16 11.39 15.06
C ALA A 10 -13.28 10.54 14.12
N GLN A 11 -13.92 9.63 13.39
CA GLN A 11 -13.32 8.96 12.24
C GLN A 11 -12.74 10.06 11.33
N VAL A 12 -11.41 10.07 11.13
CA VAL A 12 -10.76 11.10 10.29
C VAL A 12 -11.21 10.86 8.85
N ALA A 13 -12.24 11.59 8.43
CA ALA A 13 -12.76 11.54 7.08
C ALA A 13 -11.70 12.11 6.12
N ASP A 14 -11.42 11.40 5.04
CA ASP A 14 -10.42 11.83 4.08
C ASP A 14 -10.97 12.85 3.09
N PHE A 15 -10.10 13.75 2.66
CA PHE A 15 -10.46 14.89 1.83
C PHE A 15 -9.33 15.25 0.89
N LYS A 16 -9.68 15.91 -0.21
CA LYS A 16 -8.72 16.34 -1.22
C LYS A 16 -7.80 17.42 -0.65
N GLN A 17 -6.51 17.10 -0.52
CA GLN A 17 -5.52 18.04 0.00
C GLN A 17 -5.40 19.28 -0.90
N GLY A 18 -5.25 20.44 -0.26
CA GLY A 18 -5.16 21.72 -0.96
C GLY A 18 -6.50 22.24 -1.47
N GLU A 19 -7.63 21.66 -1.02
CA GLU A 19 -8.97 22.14 -1.36
C GLU A 19 -9.87 22.32 -0.14
N VAL A 20 -10.69 23.37 -0.16
CA VAL A 20 -11.71 23.66 0.87
C VAL A 20 -13.02 24.06 0.21
N LEU A 21 -14.14 23.65 0.82
CA LEU A 21 -15.48 24.08 0.47
C LEU A 21 -15.92 25.16 1.45
N VAL A 22 -16.33 26.32 0.95
CA VAL A 22 -16.70 27.47 1.79
C VAL A 22 -18.06 28.03 1.36
N LYS A 23 -19.00 28.12 2.30
CA LYS A 23 -20.24 28.86 2.14
C LYS A 23 -20.14 30.18 2.89
N PHE A 24 -20.29 31.29 2.18
CA PHE A 24 -20.34 32.62 2.80
C PHE A 24 -21.79 33.01 3.12
N ARG A 25 -22.01 33.71 4.23
CA ARG A 25 -23.35 34.20 4.65
C ARG A 25 -23.92 35.25 3.70
N SER A 26 -23.06 35.92 2.94
CA SER A 26 -23.46 36.77 1.81
C SER A 26 -22.47 36.58 0.67
N GLN A 27 -22.97 36.56 -0.58
CA GLN A 27 -22.17 36.56 -1.81
C GLN A 27 -21.43 37.91 -2.04
N SER A 28 -21.20 38.69 -0.99
CA SER A 28 -20.66 40.04 -1.05
C SER A 28 -19.15 40.04 -1.35
N ARG A 29 -18.60 41.23 -1.66
CA ARG A 29 -17.15 41.49 -1.82
C ARG A 29 -16.30 40.92 -0.69
N ALA A 30 -16.87 40.71 0.51
CA ALA A 30 -16.20 40.10 1.65
C ALA A 30 -15.59 38.73 1.30
N GLY A 31 -16.34 37.81 0.69
CA GLY A 31 -15.80 36.48 0.35
C GLY A 31 -14.64 36.53 -0.65
N LEU A 32 -14.61 37.53 -1.54
CA LEU A 32 -13.50 37.75 -2.47
C LEU A 32 -12.24 38.25 -1.73
N ILE A 33 -12.42 39.14 -0.75
CA ILE A 33 -11.34 39.68 0.08
C ILE A 33 -10.71 38.59 0.93
N GLU A 34 -11.52 37.73 1.57
CA GLU A 34 -11.01 36.62 2.40
C GLU A 34 -10.24 35.58 1.58
N ASN A 35 -10.72 35.27 0.37
CA ASN A 35 -9.98 34.39 -0.53
C ASN A 35 -8.63 34.99 -0.94
N LEU A 36 -8.57 36.31 -1.20
CA LEU A 36 -7.34 37.01 -1.54
C LEU A 36 -6.35 37.06 -0.37
N ALA A 37 -6.84 37.20 0.87
CA ALA A 37 -6.02 37.27 2.07
C ALA A 37 -5.11 36.04 2.24
N ILE A 38 -5.61 34.85 1.91
CA ILE A 38 -4.84 33.60 1.93
C ILE A 38 -4.44 33.11 0.54
N ARG A 39 -4.62 33.92 -0.51
CA ARG A 39 -4.32 33.56 -1.91
C ARG A 39 -5.03 32.28 -2.40
N ALA A 40 -6.19 31.95 -1.83
CA ALA A 40 -7.00 30.84 -2.29
C ALA A 40 -7.70 31.19 -3.61
N LYS A 41 -7.67 30.27 -4.58
CA LYS A 41 -8.26 30.44 -5.90
C LYS A 41 -9.58 29.70 -5.99
N LYS A 42 -10.66 30.37 -6.37
CA LYS A 42 -11.93 29.71 -6.67
C LYS A 42 -11.79 28.88 -7.94
N VAL A 43 -11.95 27.57 -7.81
CA VAL A 43 -11.88 26.60 -8.92
C VAL A 43 -13.26 26.07 -9.32
N GLY A 44 -14.27 26.26 -8.47
CA GLY A 44 -15.64 25.85 -8.76
C GLY A 44 -16.67 26.51 -7.85
N THR A 45 -17.94 26.35 -8.20
CA THR A 45 -19.08 26.76 -7.38
C THR A 45 -20.16 25.69 -7.44
N ILE A 46 -20.74 25.33 -6.29
CA ILE A 46 -21.94 24.50 -6.21
C ILE A 46 -23.14 25.45 -6.20
N SER A 47 -23.58 25.87 -7.39
CA SER A 47 -24.44 27.04 -7.57
C SER A 47 -25.78 26.97 -6.83
N ARG A 48 -26.36 25.78 -6.65
CA ARG A 48 -27.63 25.63 -5.90
C ARG A 48 -27.48 25.74 -4.38
N LEU A 49 -26.26 25.62 -3.87
CA LEU A 49 -25.95 25.67 -2.45
C LEU A 49 -25.16 26.92 -2.06
N ASP A 50 -24.77 27.76 -3.03
CA ASP A 50 -23.91 28.92 -2.84
C ASP A 50 -22.57 28.60 -2.16
N VAL A 51 -21.97 27.46 -2.51
CA VAL A 51 -20.68 27.01 -1.96
C VAL A 51 -19.59 27.23 -2.99
N GLN A 52 -18.46 27.80 -2.56
CA GLN A 52 -17.25 27.90 -3.38
C GLN A 52 -16.33 26.72 -3.12
N GLN A 53 -15.80 26.12 -4.19
CA GLN A 53 -14.68 25.20 -4.12
C GLN A 53 -13.40 26.01 -4.36
N LEU A 54 -12.52 26.02 -3.36
CA LEU A 54 -11.30 26.82 -3.36
C LEU A 54 -10.07 25.92 -3.36
N LYS A 55 -9.11 26.23 -4.23
CA LYS A 55 -7.77 25.64 -4.25
C LYS A 55 -6.81 26.54 -3.47
N LEU A 56 -6.10 25.96 -2.52
CA LEU A 56 -5.18 26.63 -1.60
C LEU A 56 -3.81 26.89 -2.25
N PRO A 57 -3.05 27.90 -1.77
CA PRO A 57 -1.67 28.09 -2.19
C PRO A 57 -0.77 26.96 -1.67
N SER A 58 0.37 26.74 -2.33
CA SER A 58 1.40 25.81 -1.86
C SER A 58 1.86 26.17 -0.44
N GLY A 59 1.90 25.18 0.45
CA GLY A 59 2.35 25.33 1.84
C GLY A 59 1.26 25.61 2.88
N MET A 60 -0.01 25.78 2.49
CA MET A 60 -1.13 25.86 3.43
C MET A 60 -1.85 24.51 3.53
N SER A 61 -2.00 23.97 4.75
CA SER A 61 -2.75 22.74 4.95
C SER A 61 -4.26 22.97 4.80
N THR A 62 -4.98 21.94 4.36
CA THR A 62 -6.44 22.00 4.21
C THR A 62 -7.13 22.34 5.53
N MET A 63 -6.65 21.77 6.64
CA MET A 63 -7.26 21.99 7.96
C MET A 63 -6.95 23.37 8.52
N ASP A 64 -5.77 23.95 8.24
CA ASP A 64 -5.47 25.34 8.60
C ASP A 64 -6.39 26.30 7.86
N ALA A 65 -6.64 26.06 6.56
CA ALA A 65 -7.58 26.86 5.80
C ALA A 65 -9.02 26.72 6.33
N VAL A 66 -9.45 25.50 6.69
CA VAL A 66 -10.76 25.28 7.32
C VAL A 66 -10.89 26.06 8.63
N ASN A 67 -9.87 26.00 9.49
CA ASN A 67 -9.85 26.73 10.75
C ASN A 67 -9.87 28.25 10.53
N TYR A 68 -9.10 28.75 9.57
CA TYR A 68 -9.10 30.15 9.15
C TYR A 68 -10.50 30.60 8.73
N TYR A 69 -11.15 29.91 7.78
CA TYR A 69 -12.46 30.31 7.29
C TYR A 69 -13.55 30.19 8.36
N ARG A 70 -13.51 29.17 9.23
CA ARG A 70 -14.46 29.03 10.35
C ARG A 70 -14.36 30.17 11.36
N GLY A 71 -13.21 30.83 11.46
CA GLY A 71 -13.01 31.99 12.32
C GLY A 71 -13.64 33.30 11.79
N LEU A 72 -14.12 33.33 10.55
CA LEU A 72 -14.63 34.54 9.91
C LEU A 72 -16.14 34.67 10.10
N SER A 73 -16.60 35.84 10.56
CA SER A 73 -18.03 36.13 10.73
C SER A 73 -18.81 36.15 9.41
N SER A 74 -18.11 36.35 8.28
CA SER A 74 -18.65 36.33 6.92
C SER A 74 -18.91 34.91 6.38
N VAL A 75 -18.39 33.87 7.05
CA VAL A 75 -18.50 32.46 6.66
C VAL A 75 -19.64 31.80 7.43
N GLU A 76 -20.48 31.06 6.70
CA GLU A 76 -21.53 30.22 7.28
C GLU A 76 -20.97 28.88 7.72
N TYR A 77 -20.21 28.24 6.82
CA TYR A 77 -19.39 27.09 7.13
C TYR A 77 -18.20 26.99 6.17
N ALA A 78 -17.16 26.31 6.66
CA ALA A 78 -16.06 25.82 5.86
C ALA A 78 -15.75 24.38 6.25
N GLU A 79 -15.48 23.54 5.25
CA GLU A 79 -15.15 22.13 5.43
C GLU A 79 -14.18 21.64 4.36
N PRO A 80 -13.42 20.56 4.65
CA PRO A 80 -12.64 19.90 3.63
C PRO A 80 -13.50 19.37 2.48
N ASN A 81 -12.93 19.29 1.27
CA ASN A 81 -13.59 18.62 0.16
C ASN A 81 -13.46 17.09 0.32
N TYR A 82 -14.38 16.47 1.05
CA TYR A 82 -14.33 15.05 1.39
C TYR A 82 -14.44 14.15 0.17
N ILE A 83 -13.58 13.14 0.10
CA ILE A 83 -13.59 12.11 -0.95
C ILE A 83 -14.73 11.14 -0.67
N LYS A 84 -15.50 10.78 -1.72
CA LYS A 84 -16.53 9.74 -1.64
C LYS A 84 -15.95 8.42 -2.14
N HIS A 85 -16.18 7.35 -1.39
CA HIS A 85 -15.78 6.00 -1.74
C HIS A 85 -17.02 5.18 -2.07
N LEU A 86 -16.94 4.34 -3.11
CA LEU A 86 -17.92 3.29 -3.35
C LEU A 86 -17.60 2.15 -2.37
N THR A 87 -18.56 1.75 -1.53
CA THR A 87 -18.42 0.54 -0.72
C THR A 87 -18.68 -0.68 -1.61
N TYR A 88 -17.77 -1.66 -1.57
CA TYR A 88 -17.96 -2.90 -2.33
C TYR A 88 -18.61 -3.96 -1.43
N ILE A 89 -19.76 -4.48 -1.86
CA ILE A 89 -20.46 -5.59 -1.19
C ILE A 89 -20.25 -6.85 -2.04
N PRO A 90 -19.60 -7.89 -1.49
CA PRO A 90 -19.40 -9.16 -2.20
C PRO A 90 -20.72 -9.93 -2.34
N ASN A 91 -20.80 -10.81 -3.34
CA ASN A 91 -22.03 -11.52 -3.71
C ASN A 91 -22.31 -12.81 -2.91
N ASP A 92 -21.46 -13.11 -1.92
CA ASP A 92 -21.49 -14.31 -1.09
C ASP A 92 -22.76 -14.35 -0.21
N PRO A 93 -23.58 -15.42 -0.24
CA PRO A 93 -24.86 -15.49 0.46
C PRO A 93 -24.80 -15.29 1.99
N ARG A 94 -23.73 -15.75 2.66
CA ARG A 94 -23.58 -15.54 4.11
C ARG A 94 -23.19 -14.10 4.44
N TYR A 95 -22.44 -13.43 3.55
CA TYR A 95 -22.08 -12.03 3.71
C TYR A 95 -23.30 -11.10 3.49
N THR A 96 -23.98 -11.27 2.36
CA THR A 96 -25.18 -10.53 1.97
C THR A 96 -26.37 -10.82 2.89
N GLY A 97 -26.45 -12.04 3.43
CA GLY A 97 -27.41 -12.45 4.45
C GLY A 97 -27.12 -11.93 5.87
N ASN A 98 -26.18 -10.99 6.03
CA ASN A 98 -25.80 -10.37 7.32
C ASN A 98 -25.26 -11.32 8.39
N GLN A 99 -24.63 -12.43 8.01
CA GLN A 99 -24.06 -13.40 8.95
C GLN A 99 -22.58 -13.10 9.26
N GLN A 100 -21.93 -12.24 8.47
CA GLN A 100 -20.53 -11.84 8.65
C GLN A 100 -20.41 -10.41 9.18
N TRP A 101 -20.65 -10.23 10.48
CA TRP A 101 -20.57 -8.91 11.13
C TRP A 101 -19.12 -8.42 11.28
N GLY A 102 -18.17 -9.34 11.51
CA GLY A 102 -16.78 -8.99 11.83
C GLY A 102 -16.08 -8.23 10.70
N GLN A 103 -16.15 -8.74 9.46
CA GLN A 103 -15.60 -8.08 8.27
C GLN A 103 -16.21 -6.69 8.06
N LYS A 104 -17.51 -6.51 8.34
CA LYS A 104 -18.17 -5.19 8.27
C LYS A 104 -17.64 -4.25 9.36
N LYS A 105 -17.43 -4.76 10.57
CA LYS A 105 -16.97 -3.99 11.72
C LYS A 105 -15.55 -3.42 11.54
N ILE A 106 -14.71 -4.10 10.78
CA ILE A 106 -13.35 -3.64 10.44
C ILE A 106 -13.28 -2.91 9.10
N ASP A 107 -14.41 -2.50 8.53
CA ASP A 107 -14.50 -1.72 7.29
C ASP A 107 -13.83 -2.41 6.07
N CYS A 108 -14.05 -3.72 5.92
CA CYS A 108 -13.60 -4.45 4.74
C CYS A 108 -14.27 -3.93 3.46
N GLU A 109 -15.53 -3.53 3.49
CA GLU A 109 -16.25 -3.04 2.30
C GLU A 109 -15.60 -1.78 1.72
N GLY A 110 -15.11 -0.87 2.57
CA GLY A 110 -14.33 0.29 2.16
C GLY A 110 -12.98 -0.13 1.57
N ALA A 111 -12.28 -1.07 2.22
CA ALA A 111 -11.00 -1.58 1.72
C ALA A 111 -11.12 -2.27 0.37
N TRP A 112 -12.15 -3.09 0.18
CA TRP A 112 -12.44 -3.80 -1.07
C TRP A 112 -12.87 -2.88 -2.21
N GLY A 113 -13.39 -1.69 -1.88
CA GLY A 113 -13.59 -0.60 -2.85
C GLY A 113 -12.29 -0.01 -3.40
N ILE A 114 -11.17 -0.16 -2.68
CA ILE A 114 -9.82 0.23 -3.13
C ILE A 114 -9.10 -0.96 -3.78
N THR A 115 -9.03 -2.08 -3.07
CA THR A 115 -8.31 -3.29 -3.49
C THR A 115 -9.05 -4.54 -3.07
N LYS A 116 -9.24 -5.46 -4.01
CA LYS A 116 -9.73 -6.83 -3.71
C LYS A 116 -8.59 -7.80 -3.43
N GLY A 117 -7.40 -7.31 -3.07
CA GLY A 117 -6.21 -8.13 -2.93
C GLY A 117 -5.61 -8.59 -4.26
N LYS A 118 -4.39 -9.11 -4.23
CA LYS A 118 -3.70 -9.71 -5.39
C LYS A 118 -3.55 -11.23 -5.18
N GLY A 119 -3.86 -12.01 -6.20
CA GLY A 119 -3.66 -13.48 -6.23
C GLY A 119 -2.21 -13.95 -6.10
N THR A 120 -1.26 -13.03 -5.95
CA THR A 120 0.16 -13.29 -5.71
C THR A 120 0.57 -13.09 -4.25
N VAL A 121 -0.30 -12.52 -3.39
CA VAL A 121 -0.03 -12.37 -1.96
C VAL A 121 -0.47 -13.65 -1.25
N ILE A 122 0.47 -14.33 -0.62
CA ILE A 122 0.25 -15.59 0.08
C ILE A 122 0.24 -15.34 1.59
N VAL A 123 -0.82 -15.82 2.26
CA VAL A 123 -0.96 -15.88 3.71
C VAL A 123 -0.81 -17.32 4.15
N ALA A 124 0.22 -17.63 4.94
CA ALA A 124 0.40 -18.94 5.54
C ALA A 124 -0.48 -19.06 6.79
N VAL A 125 -1.27 -20.13 6.88
CA VAL A 125 -2.11 -20.47 8.01
C VAL A 125 -1.48 -21.68 8.69
N ILE A 126 -0.85 -21.45 9.85
CA ILE A 126 -0.21 -22.50 10.65
C ILE A 126 -1.23 -23.00 11.67
N ASP A 127 -1.79 -24.20 11.47
CA ASP A 127 -2.98 -24.64 12.20
C ASP A 127 -3.20 -26.17 12.15
N THR A 128 -4.44 -26.65 12.27
CA THR A 128 -4.87 -28.06 12.19
C THR A 128 -4.99 -28.62 10.78
N GLY A 129 -4.52 -27.88 9.76
CA GLY A 129 -4.73 -28.20 8.34
C GLY A 129 -6.03 -27.64 7.77
N ILE A 130 -6.24 -27.83 6.47
CA ILE A 130 -7.35 -27.21 5.71
C ILE A 130 -8.12 -28.28 4.91
N ASP A 131 -9.44 -28.12 4.76
CA ASP A 131 -10.24 -28.87 3.78
C ASP A 131 -9.86 -28.43 2.36
N LEU A 132 -8.94 -29.18 1.76
CA LEU A 132 -8.37 -28.89 0.45
C LEU A 132 -9.40 -28.94 -0.69
N ASN A 133 -10.56 -29.57 -0.44
CA ASN A 133 -11.64 -29.71 -1.41
C ASN A 133 -12.85 -28.81 -1.11
N HIS A 134 -12.79 -28.02 -0.03
CA HIS A 134 -13.86 -27.11 0.34
C HIS A 134 -14.20 -26.18 -0.83
N GLU A 135 -15.49 -26.04 -1.14
CA GLU A 135 -15.93 -25.35 -2.35
C GLU A 135 -15.49 -23.88 -2.41
N ASP A 136 -15.30 -23.28 -1.23
CA ASP A 136 -14.90 -21.89 -1.02
C ASP A 136 -13.40 -21.69 -0.75
N LEU A 137 -12.60 -22.76 -0.67
CA LEU A 137 -11.16 -22.65 -0.37
C LEU A 137 -10.28 -23.21 -1.47
N LYS A 138 -10.70 -24.29 -2.15
CA LYS A 138 -9.85 -25.02 -3.11
C LYS A 138 -9.19 -24.15 -4.20
N ASN A 139 -9.84 -23.07 -4.64
CA ASN A 139 -9.31 -22.15 -5.64
C ASN A 139 -8.30 -21.13 -5.09
N LYS A 140 -8.13 -21.10 -3.76
CA LYS A 140 -7.33 -20.14 -3.00
C LYS A 140 -6.05 -20.74 -2.47
N LEU A 141 -5.94 -22.06 -2.46
CA LEU A 141 -4.82 -22.77 -1.88
C LEU A 141 -3.59 -22.75 -2.81
N VAL A 142 -2.43 -22.60 -2.20
CA VAL A 142 -1.13 -22.95 -2.79
C VAL A 142 -0.61 -24.21 -2.07
N PRO A 143 0.44 -24.89 -2.60
CA PRO A 143 1.01 -26.04 -1.91
C PRO A 143 1.41 -25.72 -0.47
N GLY A 144 1.08 -26.64 0.43
CA GLY A 144 1.37 -26.56 1.85
C GLY A 144 2.17 -27.77 2.35
N TYR A 145 2.24 -27.95 3.66
CA TYR A 145 2.98 -29.05 4.28
C TYR A 145 2.40 -29.43 5.64
N ASP A 146 2.45 -30.72 5.98
CA ASP A 146 2.08 -31.25 7.29
C ASP A 146 3.33 -31.56 8.11
N PHE A 147 3.55 -30.77 9.17
CA PHE A 147 4.64 -30.96 10.12
C PHE A 147 4.28 -31.87 11.29
N SER A 148 3.00 -32.23 11.46
CA SER A 148 2.57 -33.24 12.43
C SER A 148 2.98 -34.63 11.97
N ASP A 149 2.73 -34.94 10.69
CA ASP A 149 2.98 -36.26 10.09
C ASP A 149 4.20 -36.26 9.15
N ASN A 150 4.77 -35.07 8.91
CA ASN A 150 5.97 -34.84 8.10
C ASN A 150 5.83 -35.29 6.63
N ASP A 151 4.76 -34.83 5.98
CA ASP A 151 4.50 -35.05 4.57
C ASP A 151 3.90 -33.80 3.88
N SER A 152 3.58 -33.92 2.59
CA SER A 152 3.05 -32.82 1.78
C SER A 152 1.51 -32.74 1.78
N ASP A 153 0.82 -33.42 2.69
CA ASP A 153 -0.64 -33.45 2.78
C ASP A 153 -1.16 -32.69 4.01
N PRO A 154 -1.36 -31.36 3.92
CA PRO A 154 -1.86 -30.56 5.03
C PRO A 154 -3.39 -30.62 5.15
N THR A 155 -4.00 -31.75 4.78
CA THR A 155 -5.43 -31.97 4.97
C THR A 155 -5.78 -31.89 6.45
N PHE A 156 -6.90 -31.23 6.72
CA PHE A 156 -7.38 -30.93 8.07
C PHE A 156 -7.54 -32.17 8.97
N ASP A 157 -7.15 -31.99 10.24
CA ASP A 157 -7.56 -32.79 11.39
C ASP A 157 -8.39 -31.91 12.34
N GLY A 158 -9.70 -31.84 12.09
CA GLY A 158 -10.62 -30.96 12.82
C GLY A 158 -11.07 -29.73 12.01
N ASP A 159 -11.79 -28.82 12.66
CA ASP A 159 -12.45 -27.70 11.99
C ASP A 159 -11.68 -26.37 12.06
N HIS A 160 -10.83 -26.21 13.06
CA HIS A 160 -10.21 -24.94 13.43
C HIS A 160 -9.41 -24.28 12.30
N GLY A 161 -8.49 -25.01 11.66
CA GLY A 161 -7.69 -24.50 10.55
C GLY A 161 -8.52 -24.20 9.29
N VAL A 162 -9.57 -25.00 9.03
CA VAL A 162 -10.53 -24.74 7.94
C VAL A 162 -11.27 -23.43 8.18
N HIS A 163 -11.68 -23.17 9.43
CA HIS A 163 -12.37 -21.95 9.81
C HIS A 163 -11.47 -20.72 9.69
N CYS A 164 -10.24 -20.80 10.21
CA CYS A 164 -9.25 -19.74 10.09
C CYS A 164 -8.94 -19.40 8.63
N ALA A 165 -8.80 -20.41 7.76
CA ALA A 165 -8.56 -20.23 6.33
C ALA A 165 -9.67 -19.44 5.62
N GLY A 166 -10.93 -19.73 5.91
CA GLY A 166 -12.06 -18.97 5.35
C GLY A 166 -12.06 -17.51 5.78
N ILE A 167 -11.68 -17.22 7.03
CA ILE A 167 -11.58 -15.84 7.53
C ILE A 167 -10.49 -15.08 6.77
N VAL A 168 -9.33 -15.72 6.54
CA VAL A 168 -8.22 -15.13 5.77
C VAL A 168 -8.65 -14.82 4.34
N GLY A 169 -9.23 -15.79 3.62
CA GLY A 169 -9.35 -15.68 2.18
C GLY A 169 -10.19 -16.74 1.50
N ALA A 170 -11.40 -17.02 2.01
CA ALA A 170 -12.43 -17.70 1.23
C ALA A 170 -12.59 -17.07 -0.17
N ASP A 171 -13.10 -17.84 -1.14
CA ASP A 171 -13.21 -17.46 -2.55
C ASP A 171 -14.33 -16.45 -2.79
N THR A 172 -14.16 -15.25 -2.24
CA THR A 172 -15.10 -14.13 -2.30
C THR A 172 -15.52 -13.79 -3.74
N ASP A 173 -16.77 -13.37 -3.92
CA ASP A 173 -17.44 -13.09 -5.20
C ASP A 173 -17.82 -14.33 -6.05
N ASN A 174 -17.78 -15.53 -5.49
CA ASN A 174 -18.13 -16.76 -6.23
C ASN A 174 -19.62 -17.15 -6.18
N GLY A 175 -20.47 -16.35 -5.50
CA GLY A 175 -21.89 -16.61 -5.31
C GLY A 175 -22.21 -17.71 -4.30
N LYS A 176 -21.26 -18.10 -3.46
CA LYS A 176 -21.38 -19.17 -2.46
C LYS A 176 -20.87 -18.67 -1.11
N GLY A 177 -21.14 -19.45 -0.07
CA GLY A 177 -20.46 -19.31 1.21
C GLY A 177 -20.26 -17.92 1.78
N VAL A 178 -19.01 -17.64 2.13
CA VAL A 178 -18.54 -16.52 2.95
C VAL A 178 -17.48 -15.71 2.20
N ALA A 179 -17.43 -14.40 2.47
CA ALA A 179 -16.35 -13.55 1.98
C ALA A 179 -15.13 -13.61 2.91
N GLY A 180 -13.95 -13.92 2.36
CA GLY A 180 -12.68 -13.85 3.07
C GLY A 180 -12.13 -12.42 3.16
N THR A 181 -11.46 -12.09 4.27
CA THR A 181 -10.97 -10.73 4.56
C THR A 181 -9.96 -10.24 3.54
N GLY A 182 -8.97 -11.07 3.21
CA GLY A 182 -7.95 -10.83 2.20
C GLY A 182 -8.43 -10.97 0.75
N PHE A 183 -9.71 -11.31 0.55
CA PHE A 183 -10.38 -11.39 -0.74
C PHE A 183 -9.60 -12.25 -1.75
N ASN A 184 -8.80 -11.68 -2.66
CA ASN A 184 -8.01 -12.44 -3.64
C ASN A 184 -6.68 -13.00 -3.12
N CYS A 185 -6.32 -12.81 -1.85
CA CYS A 185 -5.13 -13.45 -1.28
C CYS A 185 -5.18 -14.98 -1.43
N LYS A 186 -4.00 -15.60 -1.55
CA LYS A 186 -3.82 -17.04 -1.55
C LYS A 186 -3.48 -17.56 -0.16
N ILE A 187 -3.81 -18.80 0.13
CA ILE A 187 -3.63 -19.44 1.43
C ILE A 187 -2.63 -20.57 1.30
N MET A 188 -1.60 -20.57 2.15
CA MET A 188 -0.65 -21.69 2.29
C MET A 188 -1.02 -22.50 3.55
N PRO A 189 -1.57 -23.71 3.41
CA PRO A 189 -1.92 -24.57 4.54
C PRO A 189 -0.67 -25.18 5.18
N LEU A 190 -0.36 -24.84 6.43
CA LEU A 190 0.74 -25.46 7.18
C LEU A 190 0.17 -26.15 8.42
N LYS A 191 0.15 -27.47 8.43
CA LYS A 191 -0.44 -28.25 9.53
C LYS A 191 0.61 -28.54 10.59
N ILE A 192 0.31 -28.23 11.85
CA ILE A 192 1.18 -28.54 13.01
C ILE A 192 0.43 -29.28 14.12
N PHE A 193 -0.90 -29.26 14.11
CA PHE A 193 -1.73 -30.03 15.04
C PHE A 193 -2.15 -31.36 14.40
N PRO A 194 -2.45 -32.40 15.21
CA PRO A 194 -2.55 -32.41 16.68
C PRO A 194 -1.19 -32.48 17.42
N ASN A 195 -0.09 -32.74 16.73
CA ASN A 195 1.23 -33.00 17.33
C ASN A 195 2.08 -31.71 17.48
N ALA A 196 1.45 -30.58 17.81
CA ALA A 196 2.10 -29.28 17.78
C ALA A 196 3.22 -29.19 18.81
N THR A 197 4.40 -28.80 18.35
CA THR A 197 5.58 -28.55 19.18
C THR A 197 6.24 -27.26 18.74
N ALA A 198 7.11 -26.70 19.59
CA ALA A 198 7.93 -25.54 19.19
C ALA A 198 8.79 -25.83 17.95
N SER A 199 9.17 -27.09 17.71
CA SER A 199 9.94 -27.49 16.51
C SER A 199 9.07 -27.49 15.24
N ALA A 200 7.84 -28.02 15.31
CA ALA A 200 6.90 -28.00 14.19
C ALA A 200 6.50 -26.56 13.84
N SER A 201 6.19 -25.74 14.85
CA SER A 201 5.90 -24.31 14.70
C SER A 201 7.07 -23.56 14.05
N ALA A 202 8.30 -23.75 14.53
CA ALA A 202 9.49 -23.13 13.96
C ALA A 202 9.72 -23.55 12.49
N ASN A 203 9.60 -24.84 12.18
CA ASN A 203 9.76 -25.34 10.81
C ASN A 203 8.68 -24.80 9.87
N ALA A 204 7.43 -24.70 10.33
CA ALA A 204 6.33 -24.11 9.56
C ALA A 204 6.58 -22.62 9.26
N MET A 205 7.04 -21.83 10.22
CA MET A 205 7.39 -20.42 9.99
C MET A 205 8.52 -20.26 8.97
N ILE A 206 9.56 -21.09 9.06
CA ILE A 206 10.68 -21.09 8.09
C ILE A 206 10.18 -21.51 6.70
N TYR A 207 9.37 -22.56 6.61
CA TYR A 207 8.79 -23.02 5.35
C TYR A 207 7.96 -21.92 4.69
N ALA A 208 7.09 -21.23 5.44
CA ALA A 208 6.31 -20.12 4.92
C ALA A 208 7.21 -19.02 4.32
N ALA A 209 8.28 -18.65 5.03
CA ALA A 209 9.22 -17.63 4.58
C ALA A 209 10.01 -18.06 3.33
N ASP A 210 10.33 -19.35 3.21
CA ASP A 210 11.09 -19.91 2.09
C ASP A 210 10.24 -20.12 0.84
N HIS A 211 8.93 -20.32 1.01
CA HIS A 211 7.98 -20.60 -0.06
C HIS A 211 7.13 -19.39 -0.46
N GLY A 212 7.60 -18.18 -0.13
CA GLY A 212 7.08 -16.93 -0.69
C GLY A 212 5.81 -16.39 -0.01
N ALA A 213 5.48 -16.88 1.19
CA ALA A 213 4.45 -16.22 2.00
C ALA A 213 4.86 -14.76 2.31
N LYS A 214 3.85 -13.90 2.48
CA LYS A 214 4.02 -12.50 2.94
C LYS A 214 3.49 -12.28 4.34
N VAL A 215 2.59 -13.16 4.78
CA VAL A 215 1.93 -13.10 6.07
C VAL A 215 1.92 -14.49 6.68
N ILE A 216 2.14 -14.60 7.98
CA ILE A 216 1.95 -15.82 8.77
C ILE A 216 0.85 -15.55 9.80
N SER A 217 -0.18 -16.39 9.82
CA SER A 217 -1.28 -16.37 10.79
C SER A 217 -1.17 -17.59 11.70
N MET A 218 -1.10 -17.36 13.01
CA MET A 218 -0.92 -18.40 14.04
C MET A 218 -2.02 -18.32 15.08
N SER A 219 -3.05 -19.14 14.92
CA SER A 219 -4.21 -19.17 15.81
C SER A 219 -4.01 -20.16 16.97
N TYR A 220 -2.84 -20.12 17.60
CA TYR A 220 -2.47 -20.97 18.73
C TYR A 220 -1.54 -20.23 19.70
N ILE A 221 -1.41 -20.77 20.91
CA ILE A 221 -0.60 -20.18 21.98
C ILE A 221 -0.04 -21.28 22.90
N SER A 222 1.09 -20.97 23.53
CA SER A 222 1.72 -21.70 24.63
C SER A 222 2.20 -20.72 25.69
N TYR A 223 2.19 -21.10 26.97
CA TYR A 223 2.72 -20.26 28.06
C TYR A 223 4.22 -20.49 28.34
N GLY A 224 4.88 -21.35 27.55
CA GLY A 224 6.33 -21.56 27.62
C GLY A 224 7.06 -20.85 26.50
N GLU A 225 8.06 -20.02 26.82
CA GLU A 225 8.94 -19.40 25.82
C GLU A 225 9.88 -20.45 25.20
N SER A 226 10.02 -20.42 23.87
CA SER A 226 11.01 -21.20 23.12
C SER A 226 11.98 -20.30 22.36
N ILE A 227 13.27 -20.38 22.68
CA ILE A 227 14.32 -19.66 21.93
C ILE A 227 14.32 -20.10 20.44
N THR A 228 14.05 -21.37 20.17
CA THR A 228 13.96 -21.91 18.80
C THR A 228 12.82 -21.27 18.03
N GLU A 229 11.64 -21.15 18.64
CA GLU A 229 10.48 -20.53 17.99
C GLU A 229 10.71 -19.02 17.76
N LYS A 230 11.28 -18.33 18.76
CA LYS A 230 11.71 -16.92 18.63
C LYS A 230 12.68 -16.70 17.47
N ASN A 231 13.64 -17.60 17.28
CA ASN A 231 14.59 -17.53 16.17
C ASN A 231 13.91 -17.74 14.81
N ALA A 232 12.90 -18.61 14.73
CA ALA A 232 12.11 -18.80 13.50
C ALA A 232 11.23 -17.59 13.18
N VAL A 233 10.61 -16.97 14.20
CA VAL A 233 9.93 -15.67 14.07
C VAL A 233 10.88 -14.63 13.48
N ASN A 234 12.08 -14.49 14.05
CA ASN A 234 13.07 -13.53 13.58
C ASN A 234 13.55 -13.83 12.16
N TYR A 235 13.68 -15.11 11.80
CA TYR A 235 14.03 -15.53 10.44
C TYR A 235 12.97 -15.08 9.43
N ALA A 236 11.69 -15.37 9.69
CA ALA A 236 10.59 -14.97 8.83
C ALA A 236 10.46 -13.44 8.74
N TRP A 237 10.59 -12.74 9.86
CA TRP A 237 10.62 -11.28 9.91
C TRP A 237 11.76 -10.70 9.06
N ASN A 238 12.99 -11.24 9.17
CA ASN A 238 14.14 -10.77 8.40
C ASN A 238 14.02 -11.07 6.90
N LYS A 239 13.16 -12.02 6.51
CA LYS A 239 12.76 -12.24 5.11
C LYS A 239 11.64 -11.32 4.62
N GLY A 240 11.15 -10.43 5.48
CA GLY A 240 10.16 -9.41 5.14
C GLY A 240 8.71 -9.88 5.27
N LEU A 241 8.45 -10.94 6.06
CA LEU A 241 7.08 -11.36 6.37
C LEU A 241 6.53 -10.57 7.57
N VAL A 242 5.21 -10.46 7.63
CA VAL A 242 4.48 -9.98 8.81
C VAL A 242 3.86 -11.20 9.51
N LEU A 243 4.09 -11.33 10.81
CA LEU A 243 3.62 -12.46 11.60
C LEU A 243 2.54 -11.98 12.56
N LEU A 244 1.45 -12.73 12.68
CA LEU A 244 0.36 -12.46 13.60
C LEU A 244 0.03 -13.71 14.41
N ALA A 245 -0.29 -13.54 15.70
CA ALA A 245 -0.76 -14.62 16.55
C ALA A 245 -1.92 -14.17 17.45
N GLY A 246 -2.85 -15.07 17.75
CA GLY A 246 -3.93 -14.80 18.69
C GLY A 246 -3.41 -14.58 20.11
N ALA A 247 -4.02 -13.65 20.86
CA ALA A 247 -3.55 -13.29 22.20
C ALA A 247 -3.76 -14.40 23.27
N GLY A 248 -4.65 -15.35 23.01
CA GLY A 248 -5.07 -16.39 23.96
C GLY A 248 -6.47 -16.14 24.54
N ASN A 249 -7.05 -17.18 25.15
CA ASN A 249 -8.48 -17.24 25.50
C ASN A 249 -8.74 -17.51 27.00
N ASP A 250 -7.79 -17.14 27.87
CA ASP A 250 -7.83 -17.44 29.31
C ASP A 250 -8.20 -16.22 30.17
N ASN A 251 -8.51 -15.08 29.55
CA ASN A 251 -8.80 -13.80 30.20
C ASN A 251 -7.71 -13.34 31.19
N THR A 252 -6.45 -13.48 30.78
CA THR A 252 -5.27 -13.11 31.58
C THR A 252 -4.37 -12.11 30.84
N ASP A 253 -3.49 -11.45 31.58
CA ASP A 253 -2.34 -10.67 31.11
C ASP A 253 -1.01 -11.44 31.13
N THR A 254 -1.09 -12.76 31.30
CA THR A 254 0.08 -13.64 31.19
C THR A 254 0.57 -13.69 29.75
N LEU A 255 1.87 -13.45 29.56
CA LEU A 255 2.53 -13.58 28.26
C LEU A 255 2.39 -15.01 27.74
N GLY A 256 1.82 -15.16 26.55
CA GLY A 256 1.91 -16.38 25.78
C GLY A 256 2.79 -16.22 24.55
N TYR A 257 3.08 -17.34 23.90
CA TYR A 257 3.97 -17.44 22.75
C TYR A 257 3.28 -18.26 21.64
N PRO A 258 3.44 -17.87 20.36
CA PRO A 258 4.41 -16.89 19.87
C PRO A 258 3.96 -15.42 19.94
N ASN A 259 2.75 -15.11 20.42
CA ASN A 259 2.19 -13.75 20.34
C ASN A 259 2.98 -12.69 21.12
N ALA A 260 3.62 -13.03 22.24
CA ALA A 260 4.45 -12.07 22.99
C ALA A 260 5.85 -11.81 22.37
N TYR A 261 6.22 -12.47 21.27
CA TYR A 261 7.50 -12.17 20.62
C TYR A 261 7.46 -10.80 19.93
N PRO A 262 8.51 -9.95 20.06
CA PRO A 262 8.48 -8.58 19.54
C PRO A 262 8.18 -8.44 18.04
N ASN A 263 8.55 -9.42 17.23
CA ASN A 263 8.33 -9.44 15.77
C ASN A 263 7.03 -10.14 15.36
N VAL A 264 6.15 -10.43 16.31
CA VAL A 264 4.79 -10.95 16.10
C VAL A 264 3.80 -9.87 16.52
N ILE A 265 2.75 -9.68 15.73
CA ILE A 265 1.63 -8.83 16.08
C ILE A 265 0.63 -9.69 16.87
N SER A 266 0.47 -9.39 18.15
CA SER A 266 -0.46 -10.05 19.07
C SER A 266 -1.87 -9.51 18.86
N VAL A 267 -2.84 -10.41 18.62
CA VAL A 267 -4.21 -10.05 18.23
C VAL A 267 -5.23 -10.48 19.29
N GLY A 268 -5.80 -9.49 19.98
CA GLY A 268 -6.93 -9.67 20.91
C GLY A 268 -8.27 -9.81 20.21
N SER A 269 -9.28 -10.28 20.93
CA SER A 269 -10.65 -10.49 20.41
C SER A 269 -11.63 -9.41 20.89
N THR A 270 -12.46 -8.91 19.97
CA THR A 270 -13.64 -8.08 20.28
C THR A 270 -14.96 -8.77 19.91
N ASN A 271 -16.03 -8.40 20.63
CA ASN A 271 -17.40 -8.84 20.38
C ASN A 271 -18.20 -7.85 19.51
N THR A 272 -19.46 -8.18 19.23
CA THR A 272 -20.37 -7.36 18.41
C THR A 272 -20.64 -5.96 18.98
N SER A 273 -20.51 -5.79 20.31
CA SER A 273 -20.62 -4.52 21.02
C SER A 273 -19.34 -3.70 21.01
N ASP A 274 -18.32 -4.17 20.28
CA ASP A 274 -17.02 -3.54 20.14
C ASP A 274 -16.22 -3.41 21.44
N GLN A 275 -16.43 -4.37 22.31
CA GLN A 275 -15.73 -4.53 23.59
C GLN A 275 -14.79 -5.72 23.50
N LYS A 276 -13.77 -5.75 24.36
CA LYS A 276 -12.97 -6.95 24.60
C LYS A 276 -13.90 -8.15 24.84
N SER A 277 -13.71 -9.24 24.09
CA SER A 277 -14.40 -10.50 24.37
C SER A 277 -14.03 -11.01 25.76
N GLY A 278 -14.99 -11.58 26.49
CA GLY A 278 -14.80 -11.99 27.89
C GLY A 278 -13.61 -12.92 28.10
N PHE A 279 -13.31 -13.79 27.13
CA PHE A 279 -12.20 -14.75 27.17
C PHE A 279 -10.85 -14.17 26.73
N SER A 280 -10.80 -13.06 25.99
CA SER A 280 -9.54 -12.61 25.37
C SER A 280 -8.48 -12.34 26.43
N ASN A 281 -7.25 -12.79 26.23
CA ASN A 281 -6.10 -12.25 26.96
C ASN A 281 -5.91 -10.76 26.62
N TRP A 282 -5.24 -10.03 27.51
CA TRP A 282 -5.17 -8.57 27.50
C TRP A 282 -3.84 -8.04 28.04
N GLY A 283 -3.48 -6.82 27.65
CA GLY A 283 -2.29 -6.12 28.16
C GLY A 283 -1.73 -5.24 27.07
N ALA A 284 -1.87 -3.93 27.22
CA ALA A 284 -1.49 -2.98 26.15
C ALA A 284 0.03 -2.91 25.91
N ASP A 285 0.84 -3.60 26.71
CA ASP A 285 2.28 -3.76 26.55
C ASP A 285 2.66 -4.98 25.68
N HIS A 286 1.76 -5.94 25.46
CA HIS A 286 2.04 -7.17 24.73
C HIS A 286 0.87 -7.70 23.85
N VAL A 287 -0.26 -7.01 23.82
CA VAL A 287 -1.34 -7.20 22.84
C VAL A 287 -1.42 -5.94 21.97
N ASP A 288 -0.95 -6.05 20.73
CA ASP A 288 -0.81 -4.90 19.84
C ASP A 288 -2.16 -4.39 19.35
N VAL A 289 -2.94 -5.27 18.71
CA VAL A 289 -4.20 -4.91 18.04
C VAL A 289 -5.33 -5.85 18.46
N ALA A 290 -6.56 -5.48 18.14
CA ALA A 290 -7.72 -6.35 18.28
C ALA A 290 -8.43 -6.57 16.93
N ALA A 291 -9.19 -7.65 16.83
CA ALA A 291 -10.13 -7.88 15.74
C ALA A 291 -11.36 -8.64 16.24
N PRO A 292 -12.49 -8.62 15.50
CA PRO A 292 -13.65 -9.45 15.77
C PRO A 292 -13.29 -10.93 15.92
N GLY A 293 -13.64 -11.52 17.06
CA GLY A 293 -13.34 -12.93 17.35
C GLY A 293 -14.45 -13.68 18.08
N GLU A 294 -15.65 -13.11 18.20
CA GLU A 294 -16.80 -13.77 18.83
C GLU A 294 -17.94 -13.95 17.83
N ASP A 295 -18.49 -15.17 17.75
CA ASP A 295 -19.56 -15.53 16.82
C ASP A 295 -19.20 -15.17 15.35
N ILE A 296 -18.04 -15.63 14.90
CA ILE A 296 -17.50 -15.33 13.57
C ILE A 296 -17.88 -16.42 12.59
N MET A 297 -18.69 -16.08 11.59
CA MET A 297 -19.08 -16.95 10.48
C MET A 297 -17.91 -17.17 9.51
N SER A 298 -17.58 -18.45 9.24
CA SER A 298 -16.57 -18.85 8.26
C SER A 298 -16.84 -20.27 7.73
N THR A 299 -15.90 -20.82 6.96
CA THR A 299 -15.88 -22.20 6.48
C THR A 299 -15.69 -23.21 7.62
N LEU A 300 -16.23 -24.40 7.43
CA LEU A 300 -16.00 -25.61 8.24
C LEU A 300 -15.78 -26.77 7.26
N PRO A 301 -15.25 -27.93 7.69
CA PRO A 301 -15.17 -29.11 6.82
C PRO A 301 -16.51 -29.38 6.13
N GLY A 302 -16.54 -29.31 4.80
CA GLY A 302 -17.75 -29.49 3.98
C GLY A 302 -18.88 -28.47 4.19
N GLY A 303 -18.68 -27.34 4.86
CA GLY A 303 -19.76 -26.40 5.15
C GLY A 303 -19.34 -25.07 5.78
N TYR A 304 -20.21 -24.47 6.59
CA TYR A 304 -20.02 -23.14 7.17
C TYR A 304 -20.59 -23.08 8.58
N GLY A 305 -20.00 -22.26 9.45
CA GLY A 305 -20.50 -22.06 10.81
C GLY A 305 -19.75 -20.99 11.60
N ASN A 306 -20.24 -20.75 12.81
CA ASN A 306 -19.68 -19.74 13.71
C ASN A 306 -18.67 -20.37 14.68
N ALA A 307 -17.57 -19.67 14.93
CA ALA A 307 -16.61 -19.99 15.97
C ALA A 307 -16.21 -18.74 16.76
N THR A 308 -15.66 -18.95 17.95
CA THR A 308 -15.30 -17.89 18.89
C THR A 308 -13.90 -18.14 19.45
N GLY A 309 -13.05 -17.13 19.42
CA GLY A 309 -11.70 -17.13 19.97
C GLY A 309 -10.83 -16.01 19.39
N THR A 310 -9.71 -15.71 20.05
CA THR A 310 -8.63 -14.93 19.44
C THR A 310 -8.09 -15.60 18.17
N SER A 311 -8.30 -16.91 18.04
CA SER A 311 -8.12 -17.70 16.83
C SER A 311 -8.93 -17.23 15.62
N MET A 312 -10.06 -16.56 15.80
CA MET A 312 -10.85 -15.99 14.70
C MET A 312 -10.46 -14.53 14.44
N ALA A 313 -10.02 -13.81 15.48
CA ALA A 313 -9.51 -12.45 15.37
C ALA A 313 -8.18 -12.39 14.58
N CYS A 314 -7.24 -13.30 14.89
CA CYS A 314 -5.93 -13.40 14.24
C CYS A 314 -5.99 -13.50 12.70
N PRO A 315 -6.72 -14.47 12.09
CA PRO A 315 -6.81 -14.60 10.64
C PRO A 315 -7.56 -13.44 9.99
N MET A 316 -8.45 -12.76 10.73
CA MET A 316 -9.11 -11.56 10.23
C MET A 316 -8.11 -10.42 10.08
N ALA A 317 -7.29 -10.16 11.10
CA ALA A 317 -6.19 -9.20 11.00
C ALA A 317 -5.15 -9.61 9.93
N ALA A 318 -4.82 -10.90 9.82
CA ALA A 318 -3.90 -11.40 8.80
C ALA A 318 -4.43 -11.17 7.37
N GLY A 319 -5.74 -11.31 7.16
CA GLY A 319 -6.39 -10.96 5.89
C GLY A 319 -6.25 -9.48 5.55
N VAL A 320 -6.38 -8.58 6.54
CA VAL A 320 -6.13 -7.14 6.35
C VAL A 320 -4.68 -6.90 5.91
N VAL A 321 -3.71 -7.54 6.57
CA VAL A 321 -2.29 -7.46 6.18
C VAL A 321 -2.06 -7.98 4.75
N GLY A 322 -2.82 -9.00 4.31
CA GLY A 322 -2.83 -9.44 2.91
C GLY A 322 -3.29 -8.35 1.93
N LEU A 323 -4.33 -7.59 2.27
CA LEU A 323 -4.77 -6.42 1.49
C LEU A 323 -3.70 -5.32 1.47
N LEU A 324 -3.03 -5.06 2.59
CA LEU A 324 -1.92 -4.10 2.67
C LEU A 324 -0.79 -4.44 1.71
N TRP A 325 -0.33 -5.69 1.70
CA TRP A 325 0.68 -6.15 0.74
C TRP A 325 0.20 -6.05 -0.71
N SER A 326 -1.11 -6.07 -0.95
CA SER A 326 -1.67 -5.98 -2.30
C SER A 326 -1.61 -4.56 -2.86
N VAL A 327 -1.68 -3.53 -2.02
CA VAL A 327 -1.50 -2.11 -2.43
C VAL A 327 -0.09 -1.58 -2.20
N ALA A 328 0.74 -2.32 -1.44
CA ALA A 328 2.11 -1.96 -1.16
C ALA A 328 2.93 -1.74 -2.44
N ALA A 329 3.70 -0.65 -2.45
CA ALA A 329 4.63 -0.33 -3.51
C ALA A 329 5.85 -1.27 -3.50
N PRO A 330 6.57 -1.42 -4.63
CA PRO A 330 7.81 -2.17 -4.65
C PRO A 330 8.82 -1.68 -3.59
N GLY A 331 9.32 -2.61 -2.78
CA GLY A 331 10.28 -2.31 -1.72
C GLY A 331 9.67 -1.90 -0.37
N THR A 332 8.34 -1.85 -0.23
CA THR A 332 7.68 -1.75 1.09
C THR A 332 8.17 -2.83 2.05
N THR A 333 8.55 -2.44 3.26
CA THR A 333 9.05 -3.35 4.31
C THR A 333 7.91 -3.87 5.16
N ASN A 334 8.12 -5.01 5.83
CA ASN A 334 7.17 -5.53 6.82
C ASN A 334 6.93 -4.57 7.99
N THR A 335 7.94 -3.80 8.42
CA THR A 335 7.76 -2.74 9.42
C THR A 335 6.77 -1.67 8.96
N GLU A 336 6.83 -1.24 7.70
CA GLU A 336 5.88 -0.26 7.15
C GLU A 336 4.46 -0.82 7.02
N ILE A 337 4.32 -2.12 6.75
CA ILE A 337 3.01 -2.80 6.75
C ILE A 337 2.45 -2.89 8.17
N ARG A 338 3.27 -3.28 9.15
CA ARG A 338 2.90 -3.32 10.57
C ARG A 338 2.47 -1.94 11.06
N GLU A 339 3.26 -0.91 10.79
CA GLU A 339 2.95 0.48 11.16
C GLU A 339 1.62 0.93 10.54
N ALA A 340 1.37 0.62 9.26
CA ALA A 340 0.10 0.97 8.62
C ALA A 340 -1.10 0.27 9.26
N LEU A 341 -0.94 -0.97 9.72
CA LEU A 341 -2.00 -1.68 10.45
C LEU A 341 -2.25 -1.03 11.82
N GLU A 342 -1.20 -0.88 12.62
CA GLU A 342 -1.25 -0.42 14.02
C GLU A 342 -1.70 1.05 14.13
N SER A 343 -1.15 1.95 13.30
CA SER A 343 -1.42 3.39 13.39
C SER A 343 -2.82 3.78 12.89
N THR A 344 -3.58 2.84 12.32
CA THR A 344 -4.89 3.10 11.71
C THR A 344 -6.05 2.39 12.40
N CYS A 345 -5.76 1.69 13.49
CA CYS A 345 -6.76 1.04 14.33
C CYS A 345 -7.84 2.04 14.81
N ASP A 346 -9.07 1.53 14.92
CA ASP A 346 -10.15 2.21 15.62
C ASP A 346 -10.04 1.96 17.12
N PRO A 347 -10.37 2.94 17.99
CA PRO A 347 -10.47 2.70 19.42
C PRO A 347 -11.48 1.59 19.75
N VAL A 348 -11.16 0.79 20.76
CA VAL A 348 -12.06 -0.24 21.31
C VAL A 348 -12.77 0.32 22.55
N VAL A 349 -14.07 0.06 22.68
CA VAL A 349 -14.86 0.58 23.79
C VAL A 349 -14.45 -0.10 25.10
N GLY A 350 -14.12 0.70 26.13
CA GLY A 350 -13.75 0.18 27.45
C GLY A 350 -12.38 -0.50 27.50
N ALA A 351 -11.50 -0.23 26.53
CA ALA A 351 -10.22 -0.89 26.34
C ALA A 351 -9.11 -0.54 27.36
N ASN A 352 -9.46 -0.18 28.60
CA ASN A 352 -8.44 0.15 29.61
C ASN A 352 -7.49 -1.04 29.79
N ASN A 353 -6.25 -0.86 29.32
CA ASN A 353 -5.19 -1.86 29.28
C ASN A 353 -5.50 -3.13 28.45
N PHE A 354 -6.45 -3.10 27.51
CA PHE A 354 -6.76 -4.26 26.68
C PHE A 354 -5.74 -4.49 25.57
N VAL A 355 -5.57 -3.50 24.68
CA VAL A 355 -4.67 -3.54 23.52
C VAL A 355 -3.96 -2.20 23.34
N ALA A 356 -2.80 -2.21 22.69
CA ALA A 356 -1.96 -1.02 22.48
C ALA A 356 -2.58 -0.01 21.50
N PHE A 357 -3.05 -0.49 20.34
CA PHE A 357 -3.44 0.38 19.22
C PHE A 357 -4.96 0.45 18.97
N GLY A 358 -5.69 -0.61 19.31
CA GLY A 358 -7.14 -0.71 19.09
C GLY A 358 -7.53 -1.81 18.10
N ARG A 359 -8.73 -1.74 17.55
CA ARG A 359 -9.28 -2.70 16.59
C ARG A 359 -8.80 -2.38 15.18
N VAL A 360 -8.35 -3.38 14.43
CA VAL A 360 -7.94 -3.19 13.03
C VAL A 360 -9.07 -2.55 12.20
N ASN A 361 -8.71 -1.61 11.31
CA ASN A 361 -9.61 -1.02 10.34
C ASN A 361 -8.99 -1.18 8.94
N ALA A 362 -9.56 -2.09 8.14
CA ALA A 362 -9.04 -2.47 6.84
C ALA A 362 -8.98 -1.29 5.87
N PHE A 363 -10.04 -0.47 5.81
CA PHE A 363 -10.10 0.67 4.89
C PHE A 363 -9.03 1.71 5.21
N LYS A 364 -8.93 2.14 6.48
CA LYS A 364 -7.91 3.12 6.90
C LYS A 364 -6.49 2.59 6.66
N ALA A 365 -6.24 1.33 6.98
CA ALA A 365 -4.95 0.69 6.80
C ALA A 365 -4.56 0.62 5.31
N VAL A 366 -5.46 0.11 4.45
CA VAL A 366 -5.24 0.06 2.99
C VAL A 366 -5.01 1.46 2.44
N LYS A 367 -5.82 2.43 2.85
CA LYS A 367 -5.71 3.81 2.39
C LYS A 367 -4.41 4.49 2.80
N LYS A 368 -3.87 4.17 3.98
CA LYS A 368 -2.57 4.67 4.45
C LYS A 368 -1.44 4.24 3.51
N LEU A 369 -1.54 3.06 2.90
CA LEU A 369 -0.56 2.55 1.92
C LEU A 369 -0.91 2.90 0.47
N ASP A 370 -2.20 2.98 0.14
CA ASP A 370 -2.71 3.40 -1.18
C ASP A 370 -2.61 4.91 -1.39
N ALA A 371 -2.17 5.67 -0.38
CA ALA A 371 -1.71 7.05 -0.50
C ALA A 371 -0.40 7.13 -1.32
N SER A 372 -0.45 6.62 -2.54
CA SER A 372 0.46 6.93 -3.63
C SER A 372 0.28 8.41 -3.93
N ALA A 373 1.10 9.26 -3.29
CA ALA A 373 1.33 10.58 -3.83
C ALA A 373 2.01 10.38 -5.19
N VAL A 374 1.24 10.51 -6.28
CA VAL A 374 1.84 10.71 -7.59
C VAL A 374 2.48 12.09 -7.54
N VAL A 375 3.79 12.15 -7.27
CA VAL A 375 4.53 13.38 -7.48
C VAL A 375 4.73 13.52 -8.99
N ILE A 376 3.95 14.40 -9.60
CA ILE A 376 4.14 14.79 -10.99
C ILE A 376 5.42 15.66 -11.02
N PRO A 377 6.49 15.30 -11.74
CA PRO A 377 7.63 16.19 -11.95
C PRO A 377 7.12 17.52 -12.52
N SER A 378 7.65 18.65 -12.05
CA SER A 378 7.44 19.90 -12.77
C SER A 378 8.09 19.80 -14.15
N PRO A 379 7.69 20.65 -15.13
CA PRO A 379 8.40 20.74 -16.40
C PRO A 379 9.92 20.90 -16.18
N PRO A 380 10.77 20.35 -17.07
CA PRO A 380 12.22 20.48 -16.95
C PRO A 380 12.64 21.93 -16.69
N THR A 381 13.48 22.16 -15.68
CA THR A 381 14.00 23.50 -15.36
C THR A 381 15.19 23.88 -16.23
N SER A 382 15.94 22.89 -16.73
CA SER A 382 16.94 23.07 -17.78
C SER A 382 17.07 21.81 -18.65
N ILE A 383 17.57 22.02 -19.86
CA ILE A 383 17.93 21.02 -20.87
C ILE A 383 19.33 21.42 -21.33
N ASP A 384 20.36 20.72 -20.85
CA ASP A 384 21.76 21.10 -21.07
C ASP A 384 22.51 20.04 -21.89
N PRO A 385 23.44 20.41 -22.80
CA PRO A 385 24.29 19.45 -23.49
C PRO A 385 25.19 18.68 -22.52
N TRP A 386 25.12 17.36 -22.57
CA TRP A 386 25.98 16.47 -21.78
C TRP A 386 27.26 16.05 -22.54
N MET A 387 27.16 15.88 -23.86
CA MET A 387 28.26 15.54 -24.77
C MET A 387 27.92 16.00 -26.20
N GLY A 388 28.89 16.58 -26.93
CA GLY A 388 28.67 17.15 -28.27
C GLY A 388 28.51 18.67 -28.23
N ASN A 389 28.82 19.36 -29.34
CA ASN A 389 28.93 20.82 -29.37
C ASN A 389 27.65 21.57 -29.76
N ASP A 390 26.51 20.91 -30.00
CA ASP A 390 25.29 21.64 -30.34
C ASP A 390 23.99 20.80 -30.20
N PRO A 391 23.21 20.94 -29.11
CA PRO A 391 21.81 20.53 -29.12
C PRO A 391 20.97 21.72 -29.58
N SER A 392 20.38 21.69 -30.77
CA SER A 392 19.46 22.74 -31.21
C SER A 392 18.04 22.56 -30.62
N GLY A 393 17.93 22.33 -29.31
CA GLY A 393 16.66 22.21 -28.60
C GLY A 393 16.75 22.69 -27.16
N GLY A 394 15.78 23.50 -26.72
CA GLY A 394 15.69 24.07 -25.36
C GLY A 394 14.37 23.72 -24.67
N VAL A 395 14.17 24.23 -23.44
CA VAL A 395 12.93 24.01 -22.65
C VAL A 395 11.65 24.37 -23.42
N ASN A 396 11.75 25.28 -24.40
CA ASN A 396 10.65 25.71 -25.27
C ASN A 396 10.18 24.65 -26.29
N ASP A 397 11.00 23.63 -26.56
CA ASP A 397 10.64 22.52 -27.45
C ASP A 397 9.87 21.40 -26.74
N VAL A 398 9.64 21.57 -25.42
CA VAL A 398 8.85 20.65 -24.60
C VAL A 398 7.36 20.79 -24.94
N GLN A 399 6.79 19.83 -25.68
CA GLN A 399 5.34 19.77 -25.88
C GLN A 399 4.68 18.95 -24.77
N VAL A 400 3.64 19.53 -24.16
CA VAL A 400 2.79 18.87 -23.16
C VAL A 400 1.58 18.28 -23.87
N SER A 401 1.48 16.96 -23.96
CA SER A 401 0.32 16.33 -24.64
C SER A 401 -0.90 16.21 -23.72
N ASP A 402 -0.71 15.93 -22.42
CA ASP A 402 -1.80 15.60 -21.49
C ASP A 402 -1.52 16.03 -20.03
N GLY A 403 -0.79 17.13 -19.84
CA GLY A 403 -0.48 17.72 -18.52
C GLY A 403 0.68 17.08 -17.75
N ASN A 404 1.08 15.83 -18.09
CA ASN A 404 2.09 15.06 -17.37
C ASN A 404 3.19 14.43 -18.26
N THR A 405 3.03 14.51 -19.58
CA THR A 405 3.98 14.01 -20.59
C THR A 405 4.81 15.16 -21.14
N TYR A 406 6.14 15.06 -21.08
CA TYR A 406 7.08 16.01 -21.65
C TYR A 406 7.76 15.40 -22.89
N LEU A 407 7.47 15.96 -24.06
CA LEU A 407 8.17 15.59 -25.30
C LEU A 407 9.44 16.44 -25.44
N ILE A 408 10.62 15.85 -25.27
CA ILE A 408 11.90 16.54 -25.43
C ILE A 408 12.51 16.17 -26.80
N ARG A 409 12.68 17.15 -27.69
CA ARG A 409 13.32 16.94 -28.98
C ARG A 409 14.77 17.37 -28.97
N SER A 410 15.67 16.52 -29.45
CA SER A 410 17.08 16.84 -29.69
C SER A 410 17.39 16.73 -31.18
N GLN A 411 18.13 17.69 -31.74
CA GLN A 411 18.67 17.56 -33.11
C GLN A 411 20.18 17.33 -33.05
N SER A 412 20.70 16.58 -34.01
CA SER A 412 22.12 16.27 -34.15
C SER A 412 22.83 17.23 -35.11
N ASP A 413 24.13 17.44 -34.89
CA ASP A 413 24.99 18.18 -35.82
C ASP A 413 25.44 17.33 -37.03
N ALA A 414 26.12 17.99 -37.97
CA ALA A 414 26.58 17.41 -39.24
C ALA A 414 27.60 16.25 -39.10
N LEU A 415 28.12 15.98 -37.91
CA LEU A 415 29.07 14.90 -37.65
C LEU A 415 28.43 13.67 -36.99
N GLY A 416 27.13 13.73 -36.67
CA GLY A 416 26.38 12.59 -36.10
C GLY A 416 26.88 12.15 -34.72
N GLN A 417 27.57 13.04 -34.00
CA GLN A 417 28.14 12.71 -32.70
C GLN A 417 27.20 13.15 -31.58
N VAL A 418 26.58 12.14 -30.94
CA VAL A 418 26.02 12.17 -29.59
C VAL A 418 25.08 13.35 -29.31
N ALA A 419 23.78 13.12 -29.40
CA ALA A 419 22.81 13.94 -28.67
C ALA A 419 22.76 13.46 -27.23
N GLY A 420 23.44 14.17 -26.33
CA GLY A 420 23.29 13.98 -24.89
C GLY A 420 22.58 15.18 -24.27
N ILE A 421 21.38 14.98 -23.74
CA ILE A 421 20.63 15.99 -22.99
C ILE A 421 20.64 15.60 -21.51
N GLU A 422 21.09 16.51 -20.65
CA GLU A 422 20.79 16.48 -19.21
C GLU A 422 19.44 17.17 -18.98
N VAL A 423 18.49 16.44 -18.40
CA VAL A 423 17.18 16.97 -18.01
C VAL A 423 17.17 17.11 -16.49
N ASN A 424 16.99 18.34 -16.01
CA ASN A 424 16.78 18.61 -14.58
C ASN A 424 15.28 18.69 -14.29
N LEU A 425 14.76 17.71 -13.56
CA LEU A 425 13.37 17.71 -13.13
C LEU A 425 13.27 18.24 -11.70
N ALA A 426 12.53 19.33 -11.52
CA ALA A 426 12.23 19.88 -10.20
C ALA A 426 10.95 19.25 -9.64
N TYR A 427 11.00 18.79 -8.40
CA TYR A 427 9.81 18.31 -7.69
C TYR A 427 9.29 19.42 -6.76
N GLY A 428 7.97 19.58 -6.69
CA GLY A 428 7.36 20.51 -5.75
C GLY A 428 7.45 19.96 -4.33
N GLY A 429 8.28 20.56 -3.48
CA GLY A 429 8.47 20.15 -2.08
C GLY A 429 9.84 19.54 -1.79
N THR A 430 10.19 19.46 -0.50
CA THR A 430 11.47 18.93 -0.02
C THR A 430 11.46 17.41 -0.07
N VAL A 431 11.65 16.82 -1.26
CA VAL A 431 11.85 15.37 -1.38
C VAL A 431 13.26 15.03 -0.88
N THR A 432 13.38 14.63 0.39
CA THR A 432 14.68 14.37 1.04
C THR A 432 15.02 12.89 1.18
N SER A 433 14.06 11.97 1.00
CA SER A 433 14.28 10.51 1.03
C SER A 433 13.08 9.73 0.46
N GLY A 434 13.26 8.43 0.17
CA GLY A 434 12.14 7.49 -0.02
C GLY A 434 11.70 7.18 -1.46
N LEU A 435 12.48 7.54 -2.48
CA LEU A 435 12.15 7.25 -3.88
C LEU A 435 12.37 5.80 -4.30
N ARG A 436 11.29 5.08 -4.65
CA ARG A 436 11.34 3.62 -4.88
C ARG A 436 11.20 3.16 -6.32
N SER A 437 10.59 3.95 -7.22
CA SER A 437 10.53 3.63 -8.65
C SER A 437 10.38 4.88 -9.53
N ALA A 438 10.58 4.76 -10.85
CA ALA A 438 10.11 5.73 -11.86
C ALA A 438 9.89 5.02 -13.19
N GLU A 439 8.69 5.14 -13.77
CA GLU A 439 8.44 4.68 -15.14
C GLU A 439 8.87 5.75 -16.15
N LEU A 440 10.09 5.66 -16.66
CA LEU A 440 10.52 6.51 -17.78
C LEU A 440 10.25 5.83 -19.13
N ILE A 441 9.20 6.26 -19.85
CA ILE A 441 8.94 5.81 -21.23
C ILE A 441 9.76 6.65 -22.20
N VAL A 442 10.79 6.05 -22.80
CA VAL A 442 11.64 6.70 -23.80
C VAL A 442 11.26 6.27 -25.21
N GLU A 443 10.72 7.19 -26.01
CA GLU A 443 10.45 6.98 -27.45
C GLU A 443 11.50 7.69 -28.29
N ALA A 444 12.12 7.00 -29.25
CA ALA A 444 13.13 7.59 -30.13
C ALA A 444 13.04 7.14 -31.57
N ASN A 445 13.10 8.09 -32.51
CA ASN A 445 13.26 7.83 -33.93
C ASN A 445 14.76 7.66 -34.24
N ALA A 446 15.16 6.55 -34.86
CA ALA A 446 16.57 6.28 -35.10
C ALA A 446 16.84 5.57 -36.42
N VAL A 447 18.09 5.72 -36.88
CA VAL A 447 18.64 5.07 -38.08
C VAL A 447 19.11 3.64 -37.73
N SER A 448 19.03 2.75 -38.71
CA SER A 448 19.47 1.36 -38.63
C SER A 448 20.89 1.23 -38.03
N GLY A 449 21.02 0.43 -36.96
CA GLY A 449 22.33 0.10 -36.35
C GLY A 449 22.78 0.98 -35.18
N ALA A 450 21.97 1.94 -34.71
CA ALA A 450 22.24 2.69 -33.49
C ALA A 450 21.74 1.96 -32.21
N SER A 451 22.27 2.35 -31.04
CA SER A 451 21.71 2.00 -29.73
C SER A 451 21.47 3.26 -28.90
N ASN A 452 20.30 3.36 -28.25
CA ASN A 452 19.98 4.43 -27.31
C ASN A 452 20.27 3.99 -25.87
N GLN A 453 20.86 4.85 -25.08
CA GLN A 453 21.26 4.59 -23.71
C GLN A 453 20.68 5.65 -22.79
N VAL A 454 20.22 5.21 -21.61
CA VAL A 454 19.67 6.07 -20.56
C VAL A 454 20.58 5.98 -19.35
N PHE A 455 20.98 7.12 -18.80
CA PHE A 455 21.85 7.25 -17.65
C PHE A 455 21.22 8.12 -16.58
N PHE A 456 21.35 7.75 -15.31
CA PHE A 456 20.94 8.58 -14.17
C PHE A 456 22.19 9.04 -13.40
N TRP A 457 22.19 10.28 -12.91
CA TRP A 457 23.25 10.76 -12.03
C TRP A 457 23.12 10.11 -10.65
N ASN A 458 24.11 9.32 -10.24
CA ASN A 458 24.16 8.74 -8.92
C ASN A 458 24.89 9.71 -7.98
N TYR A 459 24.14 10.37 -7.09
CA TYR A 459 24.64 11.35 -6.13
C TYR A 459 25.52 10.73 -5.05
N ASN A 460 25.38 9.43 -4.75
CA ASN A 460 26.28 8.75 -3.81
C ASN A 460 27.68 8.57 -4.41
N THR A 461 27.76 8.31 -5.72
CA THR A 461 29.04 8.06 -6.41
C THR A 461 29.55 9.26 -7.21
N ASN A 462 28.76 10.33 -7.33
CA ASN A 462 29.00 11.49 -8.19
C ASN A 462 29.35 11.12 -9.64
N ARG A 463 28.60 10.18 -10.24
CA ARG A 463 28.80 9.70 -11.62
C ARG A 463 27.49 9.31 -12.28
N TYR A 464 27.44 9.45 -13.61
CA TYR A 464 26.37 8.88 -14.41
C TYR A 464 26.47 7.36 -14.47
N GLN A 465 25.35 6.68 -14.14
CA GLN A 465 25.22 5.24 -14.19
C GLN A 465 24.28 4.84 -15.32
N LEU A 466 24.70 3.88 -16.16
CA LEU A 466 23.86 3.34 -17.23
C LEU A 466 22.68 2.58 -16.61
N MET A 467 21.46 3.04 -16.90
CA MET A 467 20.23 2.42 -16.42
C MET A 467 19.70 1.41 -17.42
N LYS A 468 19.76 1.72 -18.73
CA LYS A 468 19.25 0.85 -19.78
C LYS A 468 19.88 1.17 -21.13
N SER A 469 20.08 0.12 -21.94
CA SER A 469 20.47 0.21 -23.34
C SER A 469 19.34 -0.38 -24.19
N LEU A 470 18.94 0.34 -25.24
CA LEU A 470 17.85 0.05 -26.15
C LEU A 470 18.45 -0.15 -27.54
N ALA A 471 18.55 -1.41 -27.96
CA ALA A 471 19.08 -1.77 -29.28
C ALA A 471 18.02 -1.51 -30.36
N LEU A 472 18.37 -0.79 -31.42
CA LEU A 472 17.43 -0.44 -32.49
C LEU A 472 17.48 -1.50 -33.61
N ARG A 473 16.29 -1.83 -34.15
CA ARG A 473 16.17 -2.82 -35.22
C ARG A 473 16.58 -2.22 -36.58
N PRO A 474 17.01 -3.04 -37.57
CA PRO A 474 17.65 -2.54 -38.78
C PRO A 474 16.76 -1.81 -39.80
N THR A 475 15.45 -1.68 -39.60
CA THR A 475 14.53 -1.08 -40.58
C THR A 475 13.41 -0.29 -39.91
N GLY A 476 13.14 0.93 -40.43
CA GLY A 476 12.00 1.78 -40.07
C GLY A 476 12.19 2.67 -38.83
N ALA A 477 11.44 3.78 -38.77
CA ALA A 477 11.28 4.57 -37.55
C ALA A 477 10.65 3.67 -36.47
N ASN A 478 11.40 3.38 -35.40
CA ASN A 478 10.99 2.41 -34.38
C ASN A 478 10.67 3.13 -33.08
N ARG A 479 9.38 3.32 -32.77
CA ARG A 479 8.92 3.67 -31.43
C ARG A 479 9.27 2.52 -30.48
N GLN A 480 10.29 2.70 -29.63
CA GLN A 480 10.59 1.80 -28.53
C GLN A 480 10.04 2.39 -27.23
N VAL A 481 9.64 1.54 -26.29
CA VAL A 481 9.18 1.95 -24.96
C VAL A 481 10.02 1.21 -23.94
N ALA A 482 10.77 1.95 -23.14
CA ALA A 482 11.47 1.41 -21.99
C ALA A 482 10.62 1.64 -20.74
N LYS A 483 10.50 0.65 -19.86
CA LYS A 483 10.13 0.87 -18.45
C LYS A 483 11.38 0.67 -17.60
N LEU A 484 11.61 1.57 -16.66
CA LEU A 484 12.63 1.42 -15.62
C LEU A 484 11.90 1.14 -14.30
N THR A 485 12.38 0.18 -13.52
CA THR A 485 11.86 -0.10 -12.18
C THR A 485 13.05 -0.39 -11.30
N THR A 486 13.55 0.63 -10.63
CA THR A 486 14.75 0.57 -9.79
C THR A 486 14.58 1.48 -8.59
N ASN A 487 15.23 1.15 -7.47
CA ASN A 487 15.38 2.07 -6.34
C ASN A 487 16.10 3.34 -6.82
N LEU A 488 15.47 4.49 -6.63
CA LEU A 488 15.98 5.78 -7.11
C LEU A 488 16.64 6.63 -6.04
N THR A 489 16.68 6.15 -4.80
CA THR A 489 17.30 6.84 -3.67
C THR A 489 18.72 7.34 -3.97
N PRO A 490 19.62 6.57 -4.62
CA PRO A 490 20.96 7.07 -4.95
C PRO A 490 20.99 8.16 -6.03
N PHE A 491 19.89 8.37 -6.76
CA PHE A 491 19.84 9.16 -7.99
C PHE A 491 19.05 10.46 -7.85
N VAL A 492 18.59 10.81 -6.65
CA VAL A 492 17.87 12.05 -6.36
C VAL A 492 18.49 12.75 -5.18
N SER A 493 18.70 14.07 -5.30
CA SER A 493 19.19 14.90 -4.20
C SER A 493 18.60 16.31 -4.31
N GLY A 494 18.15 16.88 -3.18
CA GLY A 494 17.62 18.24 -3.13
C GLY A 494 16.41 18.47 -4.05
N GLY A 495 15.57 17.46 -4.28
CA GLY A 495 14.41 17.56 -5.17
C GLY A 495 14.76 17.63 -6.67
N ALA A 496 15.96 17.16 -7.06
CA ALA A 496 16.38 17.07 -8.45
C ALA A 496 16.71 15.63 -8.87
N LEU A 497 16.22 15.22 -10.04
CA LEU A 497 16.68 14.04 -10.77
C LEU A 497 17.37 14.51 -12.05
N LYS A 498 18.61 14.04 -12.25
CA LYS A 498 19.40 14.29 -13.46
C LYS A 498 19.41 13.05 -14.34
N VAL A 499 18.79 13.17 -15.52
CA VAL A 499 18.75 12.10 -16.53
C VAL A 499 19.55 12.53 -17.73
N ALA A 500 20.42 11.64 -18.21
CA ALA A 500 21.16 11.81 -19.45
C ALA A 500 20.81 10.72 -20.46
N PHE A 501 20.67 11.12 -21.73
CA PHE A 501 20.44 10.21 -22.85
C PHE A 501 21.66 10.16 -23.76
N ARG A 502 21.88 9.05 -24.46
CA ARG A 502 22.97 8.93 -25.44
C ARG A 502 22.60 7.98 -26.56
N ALA A 503 22.74 8.42 -27.80
CA ALA A 503 22.75 7.53 -28.96
C ALA A 503 24.19 7.17 -29.34
N ILE A 504 24.47 5.88 -29.64
CA ILE A 504 25.76 5.40 -30.11
C ILE A 504 25.59 4.70 -31.46
N LEU A 505 26.42 5.09 -32.43
CA LEU A 505 26.66 4.39 -33.68
C LEU A 505 28.08 3.79 -33.68
N PRO A 506 28.26 2.48 -33.93
CA PRO A 506 29.59 1.90 -34.04
C PRO A 506 30.37 2.49 -35.22
N LYS A 507 31.61 2.96 -35.02
CA LYS A 507 32.46 3.67 -36.00
C LYS A 507 32.59 3.03 -37.40
N ARG A 508 32.22 1.76 -37.61
CA ARG A 508 32.32 1.06 -38.90
C ARG A 508 31.24 1.46 -39.94
N SER A 509 30.22 2.23 -39.56
CA SER A 509 29.10 2.61 -40.44
C SER A 509 29.12 4.07 -40.94
N LEU A 510 30.21 4.83 -40.73
CA LEU A 510 30.33 6.26 -41.04
C LEU A 510 30.33 6.65 -42.54
N ARG A 511 29.87 5.80 -43.47
CA ARG A 511 29.61 6.23 -44.86
C ARG A 511 28.27 6.97 -44.93
N GLY A 512 28.25 8.22 -44.46
CA GLY A 512 27.30 9.24 -44.92
C GLY A 512 25.87 9.25 -44.37
N LEU A 513 25.58 8.56 -43.25
CA LEU A 513 24.25 8.57 -42.64
C LEU A 513 24.33 8.93 -41.15
N ALA A 514 24.69 10.18 -40.86
CA ALA A 514 24.41 10.75 -39.55
C ALA A 514 22.89 10.93 -39.40
N PRO A 515 22.28 10.56 -38.26
CA PRO A 515 20.87 10.85 -38.00
C PRO A 515 20.62 12.36 -38.05
N SER A 516 19.41 12.77 -38.43
CA SER A 516 19.01 14.18 -38.53
C SER A 516 18.26 14.70 -37.30
N ALA A 517 17.70 13.81 -36.45
CA ALA A 517 17.04 14.16 -35.20
C ALA A 517 16.88 12.93 -34.30
N PHE A 518 16.78 13.16 -32.99
CA PHE A 518 16.38 12.18 -31.99
C PHE A 518 15.27 12.78 -31.12
N ASP A 519 14.07 12.23 -31.21
CA ASP A 519 13.01 12.54 -30.27
C ASP A 519 13.19 11.71 -29.00
N PHE A 520 12.91 12.28 -27.83
CA PHE A 520 12.80 11.57 -26.56
C PHE A 520 11.50 11.99 -25.89
N THR A 521 10.57 11.07 -25.69
CA THR A 521 9.40 11.36 -24.83
C THR A 521 9.72 10.98 -23.39
N ILE A 522 9.18 11.71 -22.41
CA ILE A 522 9.15 11.35 -20.99
C ILE A 522 7.67 11.42 -20.56
N ASN A 523 7.01 10.27 -20.42
CA ASN A 523 5.55 10.24 -20.21
C ASN A 523 5.12 10.49 -18.76
N TYR A 524 5.88 10.03 -17.77
CA TYR A 524 5.71 10.40 -16.36
C TYR A 524 6.94 9.95 -15.57
N ILE A 525 7.13 10.45 -14.36
CA ILE A 525 8.07 9.87 -13.39
C ILE A 525 7.27 9.78 -12.11
N GLN A 526 6.81 8.59 -11.76
CA GLN A 526 6.13 8.39 -10.48
C GLN A 526 7.18 8.40 -9.38
N LEU A 527 7.36 9.51 -8.68
CA LEU A 527 8.07 9.46 -7.41
C LEU A 527 7.07 9.08 -6.32
N GLU A 528 7.45 8.10 -5.53
CA GLU A 528 6.80 7.83 -4.26
C GLU A 528 7.58 8.56 -3.17
N THR A 529 6.90 9.44 -2.43
CA THR A 529 7.47 10.11 -1.26
C THR A 529 6.47 10.04 -0.12
N ARG A 530 6.90 9.67 1.09
CA ARG A 530 6.07 9.85 2.29
C ARG A 530 6.32 11.25 2.86
N GLU A 531 5.26 12.01 3.13
CA GLU A 531 5.34 13.11 4.07
C GLU A 531 5.62 12.54 5.47
N ASN A 532 6.68 13.01 6.11
CA ASN A 532 6.87 12.81 7.55
C ASN A 532 5.85 13.70 8.26
N SER A 533 4.75 13.11 8.74
CA SER A 533 3.91 13.77 9.73
C SER A 533 4.60 13.66 11.09
N ASN A 534 5.07 14.80 11.60
CA ASN A 534 5.42 14.97 13.02
C ASN A 534 4.23 14.66 13.93
#